data_AF-A0A2N3GJB8-F1
#
_entry.id   AF-A0A2N3GJB8-F1
#
_cell.length_a   1.000
_cell.length_b   1.000
_cell.length_c   1.000
_cell.angle_alpha   90.00
_cell.angle_beta   90.00
_cell.angle_gamma   90.00
#
_symmetry.space_group_name_H-M   'P 1'
#
loop_
_entity.id
_entity.type
_entity.pdbx_description
1 polymer ?
#
loop_
_entity_poly.entity_id
_entity_poly.type
_entity_poly.pdbx_seq_one_letter_code
_entity_poly.pdbx_strand_id
1 'polypeptide(L)'
;MDHRARLQIGAFSRLTRVSVRMLRHYAEHGLLTPAEVDPVSGYRYYRPSQLATAEQIVRLRDAGFTVAEMTALLPGLADPATMSAVLAGQRDQLLRQQDLLHDRLAVLDRLIAESQEPPMSIDIRTMTLPAMTIASLRDVIADYTAEQQLWARFMPTVPPSALASPTCFGATFYDEEYQDRDVDVEIWAELNAAATLDGPVRTVPEQTVIATTLRGGYDQINAVCRELGRHVAENGILTGPIFNIYTVSPAQDPNPENWVTEVCLPVIG
;
A
#
# COMPACT_ATOMS: atom_id res chain seq x y z
N MET A 1 -50.98 34.96 -20.19
CA MET A 1 -50.32 34.23 -19.08
C MET A 1 -49.43 35.22 -18.34
N ASP A 2 -49.44 35.10 -17.02
CA ASP A 2 -49.22 36.15 -16.02
C ASP A 2 -47.85 36.87 -16.08
N HIS A 3 -47.87 38.20 -16.24
CA HIS A 3 -46.69 39.07 -16.26
C HIS A 3 -46.31 39.64 -14.87
N ARG A 4 -46.97 39.22 -13.78
CA ARG A 4 -46.83 39.89 -12.46
C ARG A 4 -46.20 39.10 -11.32
N ALA A 5 -45.98 37.79 -11.43
CA ALA A 5 -45.35 37.04 -10.34
C ALA A 5 -43.81 37.11 -10.43
N ARG A 6 -43.18 37.94 -9.59
CA ARG A 6 -41.72 38.05 -9.45
C ARG A 6 -41.34 38.05 -7.97
N LEU A 7 -40.21 37.41 -7.66
CA LEU A 7 -39.68 37.30 -6.31
C LEU A 7 -38.38 38.10 -6.21
N GLN A 8 -38.31 39.03 -5.25
CA GLN A 8 -37.03 39.64 -4.90
C GLN A 8 -36.04 38.57 -4.42
N ILE A 9 -34.75 38.79 -4.65
CA ILE A 9 -33.68 37.86 -4.28
C ILE A 9 -33.76 37.38 -2.82
N GLY A 10 -34.18 38.23 -1.88
CA GLY A 10 -34.36 37.84 -0.47
C GLY A 10 -35.52 36.86 -0.27
N ALA A 11 -36.66 37.06 -0.94
CA ALA A 11 -37.78 36.13 -0.89
C ALA A 11 -37.42 34.80 -1.57
N PHE A 12 -36.77 34.87 -2.74
CA PHE A 12 -36.30 33.69 -3.47
C PHE A 12 -35.27 32.88 -2.66
N SER A 13 -34.35 33.58 -1.97
CA SER A 13 -33.37 32.97 -1.06
C SER A 13 -34.04 32.16 0.06
N ARG A 14 -35.06 32.72 0.71
CA ARG A 14 -35.81 32.02 1.77
C ARG A 14 -36.54 30.79 1.26
N LEU A 15 -37.17 30.90 0.08
CA LEU A 15 -37.94 29.80 -0.51
C LEU A 15 -37.05 28.65 -0.99
N THR A 16 -35.89 28.96 -1.58
CA THR A 16 -34.96 27.97 -2.13
C THR A 16 -33.92 27.49 -1.12
N ARG A 17 -33.84 28.13 0.06
CA ARG A 17 -32.78 27.95 1.06
C ARG A 17 -31.37 28.17 0.51
N VAL A 18 -31.24 28.90 -0.61
CA VAL A 18 -29.95 29.31 -1.17
C VAL A 18 -29.67 30.72 -0.69
N SER A 19 -28.51 30.96 -0.08
CA SER A 19 -28.16 32.30 0.42
C SER A 19 -28.12 33.34 -0.72
N VAL A 20 -28.41 34.60 -0.41
CA VAL A 20 -28.30 35.71 -1.37
C VAL A 20 -26.90 35.78 -1.99
N ARG A 21 -25.85 35.48 -1.21
CA ARG A 21 -24.46 35.39 -1.70
C ARG A 21 -24.31 34.32 -2.78
N MET A 22 -24.83 33.12 -2.54
CA MET A 22 -24.79 32.02 -3.51
C MET A 22 -25.63 32.31 -4.75
N LEU A 23 -26.80 32.94 -4.61
CA LEU A 23 -27.61 33.35 -5.77
C LEU A 23 -26.87 34.37 -6.66
N ARG A 24 -26.11 35.30 -6.06
CA ARG A 24 -25.25 36.22 -6.83
C ARG A 24 -24.12 35.46 -7.53
N HIS A 25 -23.46 34.56 -6.81
CA HIS A 25 -22.41 33.71 -7.37
C HIS A 25 -22.92 32.86 -8.54
N TYR A 26 -24.09 32.23 -8.42
CA TYR A 26 -24.72 31.47 -9.50
C TYR A 26 -25.08 32.35 -10.70
N ALA A 27 -25.55 33.59 -10.46
CA ALA A 27 -25.82 34.53 -11.54
C ALA A 27 -24.53 34.95 -12.28
N GLU A 28 -23.44 35.19 -11.55
CA GLU A 28 -22.12 35.52 -12.11
C GLU A 28 -21.55 34.40 -12.99
N HIS A 29 -21.82 33.14 -12.63
CA HIS A 29 -21.35 31.96 -13.37
C HIS A 29 -22.39 31.42 -14.37
N GLY A 30 -23.46 32.18 -14.61
CA GLY A 30 -24.52 31.80 -15.57
C GLY A 30 -25.37 30.59 -15.15
N LEU A 31 -25.17 30.04 -13.96
CA LEU A 31 -25.88 28.85 -13.46
C LEU A 31 -27.37 29.15 -13.18
N LEU A 32 -27.65 30.30 -12.57
CA LEU A 32 -29.01 30.76 -12.31
C LEU A 32 -29.06 32.29 -12.34
N THR A 33 -29.36 32.82 -13.51
CA THR A 33 -29.45 34.28 -13.70
C THR A 33 -30.79 34.81 -13.21
N PRO A 34 -30.84 36.02 -12.60
CA PRO A 34 -32.11 36.67 -12.32
C PRO A 34 -32.89 36.91 -13.61
N ALA A 35 -34.21 36.80 -13.55
CA ALA A 35 -35.08 37.10 -14.69
C ALA A 35 -35.09 38.58 -15.04
N GLU A 36 -34.84 39.45 -14.05
CA GLU A 36 -34.72 40.89 -14.24
C GLU A 36 -33.79 41.50 -13.19
N VAL A 37 -33.06 42.52 -13.62
CA VAL A 37 -32.28 43.39 -12.73
C VAL A 37 -32.82 44.80 -12.93
N ASP A 38 -33.27 45.43 -11.85
CA ASP A 38 -33.72 46.82 -11.88
C ASP A 38 -32.55 47.74 -12.27
N PRO A 39 -32.68 48.53 -13.35
CA PRO A 39 -31.58 49.34 -13.87
C PRO A 39 -31.21 50.53 -12.97
N VAL A 40 -32.10 50.96 -12.08
CA VAL A 40 -31.87 52.09 -11.16
C VAL A 40 -31.34 51.59 -9.82
N SER A 41 -32.00 50.60 -9.22
CA SER A 41 -31.68 50.14 -7.87
C SER A 41 -30.72 48.95 -7.81
N GLY A 42 -30.50 48.26 -8.94
CA GLY A 42 -29.70 47.04 -9.01
C GLY A 42 -30.34 45.82 -8.36
N TYR A 43 -31.60 45.91 -7.93
CA TYR A 43 -32.32 44.80 -7.32
C TYR A 43 -32.55 43.67 -8.32
N ARG A 44 -32.34 42.44 -7.85
CA ARG A 44 -32.50 41.21 -8.65
C ARG A 44 -33.85 40.57 -8.37
N TYR A 45 -34.54 40.20 -9.44
CA TYR A 45 -35.85 39.56 -9.42
C TYR A 45 -35.80 38.22 -10.14
N TYR A 46 -36.44 37.22 -9.55
CA TYR A 46 -36.55 35.86 -10.07
C TYR A 46 -38.01 35.53 -10.38
N ARG A 47 -38.25 34.64 -11.34
CA ARG A 47 -39.58 34.11 -11.64
C ARG A 47 -39.89 32.92 -10.73
N PRO A 48 -41.15 32.68 -10.36
CA PRO A 48 -41.56 31.45 -9.65
C PRO A 48 -41.12 30.17 -10.35
N SER A 49 -41.09 30.15 -11.69
CA SER A 49 -40.62 29.00 -12.47
C SER A 49 -39.15 28.64 -12.21
N GLN A 50 -38.33 29.59 -11.73
CA GLN A 50 -36.92 29.35 -11.41
C GLN A 50 -36.73 28.63 -10.07
N LEU A 51 -37.78 28.47 -9.26
CA LEU A 51 -37.70 27.73 -7.99
C LEU A 51 -37.33 26.26 -8.23
N ALA A 52 -37.93 25.61 -9.23
CA ALA A 52 -37.63 24.22 -9.58
C ALA A 52 -36.17 24.06 -10.05
N THR A 53 -35.66 25.01 -10.84
CA THR A 53 -34.25 25.03 -11.25
C THR A 53 -33.31 25.18 -10.04
N ALA A 54 -33.65 26.07 -9.11
CA ALA A 54 -32.85 26.25 -7.88
C ALA A 54 -32.84 24.99 -7.00
N GLU A 55 -33.96 24.27 -6.92
CA GLU A 55 -34.04 22.98 -6.22
C GLU A 55 -33.12 21.93 -6.86
N GLN A 56 -33.12 21.83 -8.20
CA GLN A 56 -32.21 20.92 -8.91
C GLN A 56 -30.74 21.27 -8.69
N ILE A 57 -30.39 22.56 -8.74
CA ILE A 57 -29.03 23.04 -8.43
C ILE A 57 -28.61 22.62 -7.02
N VAL A 58 -29.49 22.77 -6.03
CA VAL A 58 -29.20 22.36 -4.65
C VAL A 58 -28.92 20.86 -4.57
N ARG A 59 -29.73 20.02 -5.21
CA ARG A 59 -29.56 18.57 -5.21
C ARG A 59 -28.25 18.13 -5.87
N LEU A 60 -27.87 18.74 -6.99
CA LEU A 60 -26.61 18.46 -7.68
C LEU A 60 -25.41 18.92 -6.85
N ARG A 61 -25.47 20.13 -6.28
CA ARG A 61 -24.43 20.61 -5.36
C ARG A 61 -24.24 19.65 -4.19
N ASP A 62 -25.34 19.20 -3.57
CA ASP A 62 -25.29 18.30 -2.41
C ASP A 62 -24.78 16.90 -2.79
N ALA A 63 -24.91 16.50 -4.07
CA ALA A 63 -24.28 15.31 -4.64
C ALA A 63 -22.81 15.50 -5.05
N GLY A 64 -22.22 16.67 -4.76
CA GLY A 64 -20.80 16.96 -4.96
C GLY A 64 -20.45 17.55 -6.33
N PHE A 65 -21.43 17.98 -7.12
CA PHE A 65 -21.15 18.67 -8.39
C PHE A 65 -20.70 20.12 -8.16
N THR A 66 -19.69 20.55 -8.91
CA THR A 66 -19.19 21.91 -8.94
C THR A 66 -20.12 22.84 -9.70
N VAL A 67 -19.98 24.17 -9.51
CA VAL A 67 -20.75 25.18 -10.25
C VAL A 67 -20.54 25.05 -11.76
N ALA A 68 -19.31 24.80 -12.21
CA ALA A 68 -19.00 24.64 -13.62
C ALA A 68 -19.70 23.40 -14.23
N GLU A 69 -19.67 22.27 -13.54
CA GLU A 69 -20.35 21.05 -13.97
C GLU A 69 -21.87 21.26 -14.01
N MET A 70 -22.46 21.84 -12.96
CA MET A 70 -23.90 22.11 -12.93
C MET A 70 -24.32 23.06 -14.08
N THR A 71 -23.50 24.06 -14.43
CA THR A 71 -23.78 24.97 -15.56
C THR A 71 -23.78 24.23 -16.89
N ALA A 72 -22.86 23.28 -17.09
CA ALA A 72 -22.81 22.46 -18.29
C ALA A 72 -23.96 21.44 -18.36
N LEU A 73 -24.39 20.93 -17.20
CA LEU A 73 -25.39 19.88 -17.11
C LEU A 73 -26.82 20.40 -17.26
N LEU A 74 -27.18 21.51 -16.62
CA LEU A 74 -28.55 22.05 -16.56
C LEU A 74 -29.28 22.14 -17.91
N PRO A 75 -28.65 22.62 -19.01
CA PRO A 75 -29.30 22.67 -20.32
C PRO A 75 -29.66 21.29 -20.88
N GLY A 76 -28.91 20.24 -20.52
CA GLY A 76 -29.09 18.86 -20.99
C GLY A 76 -29.96 17.97 -20.09
N LEU A 77 -30.38 18.46 -18.91
CA LEU A 77 -31.16 17.67 -17.93
C LEU A 77 -32.57 17.29 -18.38
N ALA A 78 -33.03 17.78 -19.54
CA ALA A 78 -34.29 17.34 -20.13
C ALA A 78 -34.22 15.91 -20.68
N ASP A 79 -33.01 15.39 -20.95
CA ASP A 79 -32.79 13.99 -21.35
C ASP A 79 -32.51 13.10 -20.13
N PRO A 80 -33.42 12.16 -19.78
CA PRO A 80 -33.23 11.23 -18.68
C PRO A 80 -31.99 10.35 -18.83
N ALA A 81 -31.59 9.99 -20.06
CA ALA A 81 -30.45 9.11 -20.30
C ALA A 81 -29.12 9.80 -19.97
N THR A 82 -28.94 11.03 -20.47
CA THR A 82 -27.77 11.88 -20.15
C THR A 82 -27.66 12.15 -18.65
N MET A 83 -28.79 12.46 -17.98
CA MET A 83 -28.82 12.65 -16.52
C MET A 83 -28.34 11.39 -15.78
N SER A 84 -28.90 10.23 -16.13
CA SER A 84 -28.57 8.97 -15.46
C SER A 84 -27.09 8.62 -15.62
N ALA A 85 -26.51 8.83 -16.80
CA ALA A 85 -25.10 8.55 -17.05
C ALA A 85 -24.18 9.45 -16.21
N VAL A 86 -24.49 10.75 -16.13
CA VAL A 86 -23.69 11.71 -15.35
C VAL A 86 -23.74 11.40 -13.86
N LEU A 87 -24.92 11.11 -13.32
CA LEU A 87 -25.08 10.74 -11.91
C LEU A 87 -24.38 9.42 -11.59
N ALA A 88 -24.42 8.44 -12.49
CA ALA A 88 -23.67 7.20 -12.35
C ALA A 88 -22.16 7.45 -12.32
N GLY A 89 -21.63 8.29 -13.21
CA GLY A 89 -20.21 8.67 -13.23
C GLY A 89 -19.75 9.31 -11.91
N GLN A 90 -20.54 10.24 -11.37
CA GLN A 90 -20.27 10.85 -10.06
C GLN A 90 -20.30 9.83 -8.93
N ARG A 91 -21.29 8.92 -8.95
CA ARG A 91 -21.37 7.83 -7.97
C ARG A 91 -20.12 6.96 -8.00
N ASP A 92 -19.65 6.58 -9.18
CA ASP A 92 -18.47 5.74 -9.32
C ASP A 92 -17.18 6.47 -8.88
N GLN A 93 -17.10 7.78 -9.10
CA GLN A 93 -16.01 8.59 -8.56
C GLN A 93 -16.01 8.61 -7.03
N LEU A 94 -17.18 8.79 -6.40
CA LEU A 94 -17.29 8.77 -4.94
C LEU A 94 -16.95 7.39 -4.35
N LEU A 95 -17.32 6.30 -5.02
CA LEU A 95 -16.93 4.94 -4.60
C LEU A 95 -15.40 4.77 -4.65
N ARG A 96 -14.75 5.18 -5.74
CA ARG A 96 -13.28 5.13 -5.82
C ARG A 96 -12.60 5.95 -4.73
N GLN A 97 -13.16 7.10 -4.36
CA GLN A 97 -12.64 7.91 -3.25
C GLN A 97 -12.84 7.22 -1.90
N GLN A 98 -13.98 6.56 -1.69
CA GLN A 98 -14.24 5.77 -0.49
C GLN A 98 -13.22 4.65 -0.33
N ASP A 99 -12.97 3.87 -1.40
CA ASP A 99 -12.01 2.75 -1.37
C ASP A 99 -10.60 3.24 -1.04
N LEU A 100 -10.15 4.32 -1.71
CA LEU A 100 -8.85 4.93 -1.42
C LEU A 100 -8.71 5.40 0.03
N LEU A 101 -9.76 6.00 0.59
CA LEU A 101 -9.76 6.44 1.99
C LEU A 101 -9.76 5.25 2.95
N HIS A 102 -10.48 4.17 2.62
CA HIS A 102 -10.49 2.94 3.40
C HIS A 102 -9.10 2.31 3.46
N ASP A 103 -8.41 2.18 2.33
CA ASP A 103 -7.05 1.63 2.27
C ASP A 103 -6.07 2.45 3.11
N ARG A 104 -6.18 3.79 3.05
CA ARG A 104 -5.34 4.69 3.85
C ARG A 104 -5.62 4.57 5.35
N LEU A 105 -6.87 4.42 5.75
CA LEU A 105 -7.22 4.18 7.14
C LEU A 105 -6.63 2.87 7.64
N ALA A 106 -6.70 1.79 6.85
CA ALA A 106 -6.10 0.51 7.21
C ALA A 106 -4.57 0.59 7.40
N VAL A 107 -3.88 1.43 6.62
CA VAL A 107 -2.44 1.71 6.84
C VAL A 107 -2.22 2.44 8.16
N LEU A 108 -2.99 3.49 8.44
CA LEU A 108 -2.88 4.24 9.70
C LEU A 108 -3.16 3.37 10.92
N ASP A 109 -4.17 2.50 10.85
CA ASP A 109 -4.52 1.59 11.94
C ASP A 109 -3.37 0.61 12.23
N ARG A 110 -2.69 0.08 11.20
CA ARG A 110 -1.48 -0.75 11.38
C ARG A 110 -0.35 0.03 12.04
N LEU A 111 -0.04 1.23 11.55
CA LEU A 111 1.01 2.06 12.15
C LEU A 111 0.72 2.43 13.62
N ILE A 112 -0.55 2.68 13.95
CA ILE A 112 -0.97 2.92 15.33
C ILE A 112 -0.75 1.67 16.18
N ALA A 113 -1.16 0.49 15.71
CA ALA A 113 -0.94 -0.77 16.41
C ALA A 113 0.56 -1.01 16.66
N GLU A 114 1.39 -0.92 15.63
CA GLU A 114 2.85 -1.06 15.71
C GLU A 114 3.49 -0.08 16.71
N SER A 115 2.98 1.16 16.78
CA SER A 115 3.51 2.18 17.71
C SER A 115 3.19 1.90 19.18
N GLN A 116 2.16 1.09 19.44
CA GLN A 116 1.71 0.73 20.79
C GLN A 116 2.29 -0.60 21.26
N GLU A 117 2.85 -1.39 20.36
CA GLU A 117 3.53 -2.63 20.73
C GLU A 117 4.77 -2.33 21.56
N PRO A 118 4.96 -2.99 22.71
CA PRO A 118 6.21 -2.88 23.45
C PRO A 118 7.36 -3.31 22.55
N PRO A 119 8.55 -2.69 22.68
CA PRO A 119 9.70 -3.06 21.86
C PRO A 119 9.90 -4.57 21.96
N MET A 120 9.86 -5.23 20.80
CA MET A 120 10.05 -6.66 20.69
C MET A 120 11.37 -7.00 21.36
N SER A 121 11.31 -7.73 22.48
CA SER A 121 12.51 -8.21 23.17
C SER A 121 13.01 -9.42 22.40
N ILE A 122 13.82 -9.18 21.37
CA ILE A 122 14.50 -10.25 20.64
C ILE A 122 15.80 -10.64 21.36
N ASP A 123 16.09 -11.95 21.37
CA ASP A 123 17.34 -12.48 21.89
C ASP A 123 18.41 -12.44 20.81
N ILE A 124 19.23 -11.39 20.82
CA ILE A 124 20.36 -11.24 19.89
C ILE A 124 21.56 -11.97 20.47
N ARG A 125 22.11 -12.90 19.70
CA ARG A 125 23.25 -13.74 20.10
C ARG A 125 24.37 -13.67 19.08
N THR A 126 25.59 -13.65 19.59
CA THR A 126 26.79 -13.90 18.79
C THR A 126 27.08 -15.39 18.80
N MET A 127 27.20 -16.00 17.64
CA MET A 127 27.56 -17.41 17.51
C MET A 127 28.56 -17.65 16.39
N THR A 128 29.20 -18.82 16.39
CA THR A 128 30.08 -19.26 15.32
C THR A 128 29.36 -20.34 14.52
N LEU A 129 29.20 -20.12 13.22
CA LEU A 129 28.76 -21.15 12.28
C LEU A 129 29.99 -21.91 11.77
N PRO A 130 30.01 -23.25 11.87
CA PRO A 130 31.13 -24.04 11.39
C PRO A 130 31.27 -23.92 9.87
N ALA A 131 32.45 -24.28 9.36
CA ALA A 131 32.65 -24.39 7.92
C ALA A 131 31.68 -25.43 7.32
N MET A 132 30.98 -25.05 6.26
CA MET A 132 29.96 -25.87 5.62
C MET A 132 30.20 -25.96 4.12
N THR A 133 29.88 -27.10 3.53
CA THR A 133 29.88 -27.26 2.06
C THR A 133 28.45 -27.10 1.59
N ILE A 134 28.21 -26.17 0.67
CA ILE A 134 26.87 -25.86 0.18
C ILE A 134 26.77 -26.07 -1.32
N ALA A 135 25.59 -26.51 -1.76
CA ALA A 135 25.10 -26.26 -3.11
C ALA A 135 24.30 -24.96 -3.07
N SER A 136 24.39 -24.16 -4.13
CA SER A 136 23.73 -22.85 -4.17
C SER A 136 23.16 -22.52 -5.54
N LEU A 137 22.11 -21.71 -5.58
CA LEU A 137 21.61 -21.07 -6.79
C LEU A 137 21.41 -19.58 -6.52
N ARG A 138 22.17 -18.74 -7.21
CA ARG A 138 22.05 -17.28 -7.19
C ARG A 138 21.37 -16.79 -8.45
N ASP A 139 20.35 -15.95 -8.30
CA ASP A 139 19.62 -15.34 -9.40
C ASP A 139 18.95 -14.05 -8.94
N VAL A 140 18.48 -13.26 -9.89
CA VAL A 140 17.71 -12.06 -9.61
C VAL A 140 16.22 -12.40 -9.66
N ILE A 141 15.51 -12.16 -8.57
CA ILE A 141 14.07 -12.43 -8.45
C ILE A 141 13.25 -11.14 -8.46
N ALA A 142 11.97 -11.24 -8.84
CA ALA A 142 11.11 -10.08 -9.02
C ALA A 142 10.97 -9.24 -7.74
N ASP A 143 10.83 -9.89 -6.59
CA ASP A 143 10.76 -9.31 -5.24
C ASP A 143 11.04 -10.42 -4.20
N TYR A 144 11.11 -10.07 -2.92
CA TYR A 144 11.37 -11.02 -1.81
C TYR A 144 10.34 -12.16 -1.71
N THR A 145 9.11 -11.99 -2.21
CA THR A 145 8.08 -13.04 -2.17
C THR A 145 8.30 -14.12 -3.24
N ALA A 146 9.08 -13.81 -4.28
CA ALA A 146 9.36 -14.71 -5.38
C ALA A 146 10.43 -15.78 -5.07
N GLU A 147 11.02 -15.79 -3.86
CA GLU A 147 12.08 -16.72 -3.47
C GLU A 147 11.68 -18.20 -3.67
N GLN A 148 10.40 -18.54 -3.47
CA GLN A 148 9.87 -19.89 -3.69
C GLN A 148 10.13 -20.40 -5.12
N GLN A 149 10.15 -19.52 -6.12
CA GLN A 149 10.42 -19.89 -7.51
C GLN A 149 11.86 -20.37 -7.70
N LEU A 150 12.80 -19.78 -6.94
CA LEU A 150 14.19 -20.18 -6.95
C LEU A 150 14.35 -21.55 -6.29
N TRP A 151 13.69 -21.77 -5.14
CA TRP A 151 13.66 -23.07 -4.47
C TRP A 151 13.09 -24.18 -5.36
N ALA A 152 12.02 -23.90 -6.12
CA ALA A 152 11.41 -24.85 -7.05
C ALA A 152 12.36 -25.28 -8.18
N ARG A 153 13.27 -24.38 -8.61
CA ARG A 153 14.31 -24.68 -9.61
C ARG A 153 15.50 -25.41 -9.01
N PHE A 154 15.87 -25.09 -7.77
CA PHE A 154 17.05 -25.61 -7.10
C PHE A 154 16.86 -27.02 -6.52
N MET A 155 15.76 -27.27 -5.80
CA MET A 155 15.55 -28.54 -5.09
C MET A 155 15.62 -29.79 -5.99
N PRO A 156 15.11 -29.80 -7.24
CA PRO A 156 15.25 -30.95 -8.13
C PRO A 156 16.70 -31.30 -8.51
N THR A 157 17.64 -30.36 -8.35
CA THR A 157 19.07 -30.56 -8.67
C THR A 157 19.85 -31.17 -7.51
N VAL A 158 19.30 -31.17 -6.29
CA VAL A 158 19.96 -31.67 -5.08
C VAL A 158 19.26 -32.93 -4.58
N PRO A 159 19.82 -34.13 -4.78
CA PRO A 159 19.22 -35.36 -4.27
C PRO A 159 19.25 -35.37 -2.74
N PRO A 160 18.22 -35.91 -2.07
CA PRO A 160 18.16 -35.98 -0.61
C PRO A 160 19.37 -36.65 0.04
N SER A 161 20.02 -37.60 -0.65
CA SER A 161 21.22 -38.30 -0.16
C SER A 161 22.48 -37.42 -0.12
N ALA A 162 22.48 -36.27 -0.80
CA ALA A 162 23.59 -35.31 -0.80
C ALA A 162 23.49 -34.29 0.34
N LEU A 163 22.32 -34.14 0.96
CA LEU A 163 22.09 -33.18 2.03
C LEU A 163 22.78 -33.62 3.33
N ALA A 164 23.19 -32.66 4.14
CA ALA A 164 23.62 -32.89 5.52
C ALA A 164 22.45 -33.35 6.40
N SER A 165 22.73 -33.96 7.55
CA SER A 165 21.69 -34.33 8.52
C SER A 165 22.14 -33.95 9.94
N PRO A 166 21.48 -32.97 10.60
CA PRO A 166 20.39 -32.13 10.07
C PRO A 166 20.86 -31.27 8.89
N THR A 167 19.95 -30.93 7.97
CA THR A 167 20.26 -30.06 6.83
C THR A 167 20.00 -28.61 7.20
N CYS A 168 20.96 -27.72 6.96
CA CYS A 168 20.71 -26.29 6.91
C CYS A 168 20.33 -25.83 5.50
N PHE A 169 19.23 -25.09 5.39
CA PHE A 169 18.82 -24.36 4.18
C PHE A 169 18.85 -22.88 4.49
N GLY A 170 19.20 -22.05 3.51
CA GLY A 170 19.18 -20.62 3.70
C GLY A 170 19.16 -19.81 2.42
N ALA A 171 19.06 -18.50 2.60
CA ALA A 171 19.07 -17.51 1.53
C ALA A 171 19.97 -16.33 1.94
N THR A 172 20.90 -15.95 1.08
CA THR A 172 21.81 -14.81 1.25
C THR A 172 21.40 -13.69 0.31
N PHE A 173 21.27 -12.47 0.81
CA PHE A 173 20.85 -11.30 0.05
C PHE A 173 22.04 -10.38 -0.21
N TYR A 174 22.35 -10.11 -1.48
CA TYR A 174 23.59 -9.45 -1.88
C TYR A 174 23.46 -7.97 -2.24
N ASP A 175 22.24 -7.45 -2.32
CA ASP A 175 21.99 -6.06 -2.65
C ASP A 175 22.65 -5.11 -1.62
N GLU A 176 23.37 -4.09 -2.10
CA GLU A 176 24.01 -3.07 -1.24
C GLU A 176 22.97 -2.16 -0.55
N GLU A 177 21.82 -1.97 -1.21
CA GLU A 177 20.70 -1.18 -0.75
C GLU A 177 19.41 -2.00 -0.84
N TYR A 178 18.36 -1.58 -0.12
CA TYR A 178 17.05 -2.19 -0.27
C TYR A 178 16.54 -2.05 -1.72
N GLN A 179 16.02 -3.14 -2.27
CA GLN A 179 15.44 -3.20 -3.61
C GLN A 179 13.95 -3.54 -3.54
N ASP A 180 13.10 -2.68 -4.12
CA ASP A 180 11.67 -2.99 -4.30
C ASP A 180 11.42 -4.04 -5.41
N ARG A 181 12.41 -4.25 -6.28
CA ARG A 181 12.36 -5.17 -7.41
C ARG A 181 13.75 -5.64 -7.78
N ASP A 182 13.83 -6.73 -8.54
CA ASP A 182 15.10 -7.24 -9.07
C ASP A 182 16.11 -7.54 -7.93
N VAL A 183 15.67 -8.31 -6.93
CA VAL A 183 16.43 -8.67 -5.74
C VAL A 183 17.48 -9.72 -6.06
N ASP A 184 18.75 -9.46 -5.75
CA ASP A 184 19.86 -10.39 -5.93
C ASP A 184 20.01 -11.32 -4.72
N VAL A 185 19.53 -12.55 -4.89
CA VAL A 185 19.47 -13.55 -3.82
C VAL A 185 20.14 -14.85 -4.23
N GLU A 186 20.80 -15.47 -3.27
CA GLU A 186 21.33 -16.82 -3.38
C GLU A 186 20.71 -17.75 -2.36
N ILE A 187 19.98 -18.75 -2.84
CA ILE A 187 19.55 -19.85 -1.97
C ILE A 187 20.61 -20.93 -1.91
N TRP A 188 20.70 -21.62 -0.78
CA TRP A 188 21.70 -22.64 -0.57
C TRP A 188 21.20 -23.75 0.36
N ALA A 189 21.76 -24.94 0.16
CA ALA A 189 21.54 -26.11 1.01
C ALA A 189 22.88 -26.71 1.43
N GLU A 190 22.99 -27.03 2.71
CA GLU A 190 24.14 -27.71 3.28
C GLU A 190 24.21 -29.16 2.80
N LEU A 191 25.37 -29.52 2.26
CA LEU A 191 25.67 -30.85 1.79
C LEU A 191 26.44 -31.62 2.85
N ASN A 192 26.27 -32.94 2.85
CA ASN A 192 27.19 -33.79 3.60
C ASN A 192 28.59 -33.75 2.94
N ALA A 193 29.65 -33.90 3.75
CA ALA A 193 31.03 -33.75 3.29
C ALA A 193 31.47 -34.74 2.19
N ALA A 194 30.71 -35.82 1.97
CA ALA A 194 30.99 -36.83 0.94
C ALA A 194 30.17 -36.62 -0.35
N ALA A 195 29.26 -35.64 -0.38
CA ALA A 195 28.40 -35.40 -1.53
C ALA A 195 29.19 -34.84 -2.71
N THR A 196 28.90 -35.35 -3.90
CA THR A 196 29.35 -34.77 -5.16
C THR A 196 28.11 -34.45 -5.99
N LEU A 197 28.02 -33.22 -6.48
CA LEU A 197 26.90 -32.76 -7.29
C LEU A 197 27.41 -32.15 -8.59
N ASP A 198 26.64 -32.36 -9.66
CA ASP A 198 26.82 -31.65 -10.92
C ASP A 198 26.21 -30.25 -10.79
N GLY A 199 26.98 -29.30 -10.27
CA GLY A 199 26.52 -27.94 -10.02
C GLY A 199 27.51 -27.08 -9.22
N PRO A 200 27.22 -25.79 -8.98
CA PRO A 200 28.04 -24.92 -8.17
C PRO A 200 28.00 -25.38 -6.70
N VAL A 201 29.05 -26.09 -6.30
CA VAL A 201 29.33 -26.49 -4.92
C VAL A 201 30.51 -25.67 -4.41
N ARG A 202 30.39 -25.09 -3.22
CA ARG A 202 31.50 -24.37 -2.58
C ARG A 202 31.52 -24.58 -1.08
N THR A 203 32.69 -24.38 -0.48
CA THR A 203 32.85 -24.34 0.97
C THR A 203 32.71 -22.91 1.46
N VAL A 204 31.80 -22.69 2.41
CA VAL A 204 31.73 -21.48 3.23
C VAL A 204 32.62 -21.72 4.45
N PRO A 205 33.61 -20.86 4.72
CA PRO A 205 34.46 -21.03 5.89
C PRO A 205 33.67 -20.82 7.18
N GLU A 206 34.25 -21.23 8.29
CA GLU A 206 33.74 -20.89 9.61
C GLU A 206 33.63 -19.37 9.74
N GLN A 207 32.50 -18.88 10.24
CA GLN A 207 32.23 -17.45 10.37
C GLN A 207 31.47 -17.15 11.66
N THR A 208 31.84 -16.04 12.30
CA THR A 208 31.10 -15.48 13.42
C THR A 208 29.92 -14.67 12.88
N VAL A 209 28.74 -14.89 13.45
CA VAL A 209 27.51 -14.21 13.05
C VAL A 209 26.82 -13.61 14.27
N ILE A 210 26.20 -12.45 14.08
CA ILE A 210 25.16 -11.93 14.97
C ILE A 210 23.84 -12.47 14.45
N ALA A 211 23.11 -13.18 15.29
CA ALA A 211 21.90 -13.87 14.89
C ALA A 211 20.77 -13.65 15.89
N THR A 212 19.54 -13.81 15.40
CA THR A 212 18.32 -13.84 16.22
C THR A 212 17.30 -14.76 15.55
N THR A 213 16.44 -15.35 16.36
CA THR A 213 15.37 -16.23 15.89
C THR A 213 14.09 -15.42 15.65
N LEU A 214 13.64 -15.36 14.40
CA LEU A 214 12.29 -14.97 14.04
C LEU A 214 11.35 -16.17 14.18
N ARG A 215 10.27 -16.01 14.96
CA ARG A 215 9.18 -16.98 15.09
C ARG A 215 7.89 -16.33 14.59
N GLY A 216 7.36 -16.81 13.47
CA GLY A 216 6.22 -16.21 12.80
C GLY A 216 6.50 -15.88 11.33
N GLY A 217 5.56 -15.14 10.73
CA GLY A 217 5.61 -14.76 9.33
C GLY A 217 6.76 -13.80 8.98
N TYR A 218 7.13 -13.79 7.71
CA TYR A 218 8.17 -12.92 7.17
C TYR A 218 7.80 -11.43 7.16
N ASP A 219 6.54 -11.08 7.39
CA ASP A 219 6.09 -9.71 7.62
C ASP A 219 6.80 -9.04 8.82
N GLN A 220 7.27 -9.85 9.78
CA GLN A 220 8.01 -9.38 10.96
C GLN A 220 9.52 -9.20 10.71
N ILE A 221 10.04 -9.58 9.54
CA ILE A 221 11.49 -9.55 9.26
C ILE A 221 12.08 -8.14 9.44
N ASN A 222 11.33 -7.10 9.07
CA ASN A 222 11.77 -5.71 9.19
C ASN A 222 11.93 -5.28 10.65
N ALA A 223 11.05 -5.74 11.54
CA ALA A 223 11.16 -5.45 12.97
C ALA A 223 12.42 -6.11 13.57
N VAL A 224 12.71 -7.35 13.17
CA VAL A 224 13.90 -8.09 13.58
C VAL A 224 15.18 -7.44 13.05
N CYS A 225 15.22 -7.10 11.76
CA CYS A 225 16.36 -6.42 11.14
C CYS A 225 16.65 -5.05 11.77
N ARG A 226 15.61 -4.32 12.20
CA ARG A 226 15.76 -3.05 12.93
C ARG A 226 16.51 -3.21 14.24
N GLU A 227 16.15 -4.22 15.04
CA GLU A 227 16.81 -4.48 16.33
C GLU A 227 18.23 -5.04 16.14
N LEU A 228 18.45 -5.92 15.16
CA LEU A 228 19.80 -6.35 14.76
C LEU A 228 20.67 -5.16 14.34
N GLY A 229 20.14 -4.28 13.48
CA GLY A 229 20.84 -3.09 13.01
C GLY A 229 21.19 -2.13 14.14
N ARG A 230 20.29 -1.95 15.12
CA ARG A 230 20.57 -1.19 16.34
C ARG A 230 21.72 -1.80 17.13
N HIS A 231 21.68 -3.11 17.38
CA HIS A 231 22.72 -3.80 18.13
C HIS A 231 24.09 -3.71 17.44
N VAL A 232 24.15 -3.92 16.13
CA VAL A 232 25.37 -3.80 15.33
C VAL A 232 25.93 -2.38 15.38
N ALA A 233 25.07 -1.36 15.26
CA ALA A 233 25.47 0.04 15.35
C ALA A 233 25.97 0.44 16.74
N GLU A 234 25.28 0.03 17.81
CA GLU A 234 25.67 0.32 19.21
C GLU A 234 27.01 -0.32 19.59
N ASN A 235 27.33 -1.48 19.00
CA ASN A 235 28.57 -2.20 19.27
C ASN A 235 29.68 -1.95 18.23
N GLY A 236 29.43 -1.10 17.22
CA GLY A 236 30.40 -0.77 16.18
C GLY A 236 30.86 -1.97 15.33
N ILE A 237 29.97 -2.93 15.12
CA ILE A 237 30.27 -4.17 14.40
C ILE A 237 30.13 -3.92 12.89
N LEU A 238 31.13 -4.33 12.11
CA LEU A 238 31.00 -4.38 10.65
C LEU A 238 30.41 -5.72 10.23
N THR A 239 29.48 -5.71 9.29
CA THR A 239 28.78 -6.92 8.85
C THR A 239 28.81 -7.09 7.34
N GLY A 240 28.78 -8.35 6.90
CA GLY A 240 28.62 -8.71 5.49
C GLY A 240 27.15 -8.88 5.10
N PRO A 241 26.90 -9.47 3.92
CA PRO A 241 25.56 -9.73 3.40
C PRO A 241 24.70 -10.49 4.40
N ILE A 242 23.49 -10.00 4.65
CA ILE A 242 22.52 -10.68 5.51
C ILE A 242 22.09 -12.00 4.88
N PHE A 243 21.90 -13.01 5.72
CA PHE A 243 21.34 -14.27 5.27
C PHE A 243 20.40 -14.87 6.30
N ASN A 244 19.45 -15.66 5.81
CA ASN A 244 18.48 -16.39 6.62
C ASN A 244 18.83 -17.87 6.64
N ILE A 245 18.61 -18.54 7.78
CA ILE A 245 18.61 -20.00 7.88
C ILE A 245 17.18 -20.46 8.21
N TYR A 246 16.61 -21.28 7.35
CA TYR A 246 15.25 -21.78 7.46
C TYR A 246 15.19 -23.06 8.28
N THR A 247 14.72 -22.96 9.53
CA THR A 247 14.53 -24.12 10.42
C THR A 247 13.16 -24.75 10.21
N VAL A 248 12.12 -23.90 10.15
CA VAL A 248 10.76 -24.28 9.74
C VAL A 248 10.28 -23.25 8.72
N SER A 249 10.04 -23.70 7.49
CA SER A 249 9.68 -22.85 6.35
C SER A 249 8.29 -23.23 5.80
N PRO A 250 7.77 -22.49 4.81
CA PRO A 250 6.53 -22.86 4.12
C PRO A 250 6.52 -24.29 3.54
N ALA A 251 7.70 -24.86 3.27
CA ALA A 251 7.83 -26.23 2.78
C ALA A 251 7.55 -27.29 3.87
N GLN A 252 7.72 -26.95 5.15
CA GLN A 252 7.46 -27.84 6.28
C GLN A 252 6.10 -27.58 6.94
N ASP A 253 5.68 -26.32 7.04
CA ASP A 253 4.40 -25.94 7.65
C ASP A 253 3.75 -24.81 6.84
N PRO A 254 2.51 -24.94 6.36
CA PRO A 254 1.83 -23.87 5.63
C PRO A 254 1.42 -22.68 6.50
N ASN A 255 1.41 -22.80 7.83
CA ASN A 255 1.01 -21.74 8.76
C ASN A 255 2.19 -20.82 9.12
N PRO A 256 2.18 -19.52 8.75
CA PRO A 256 3.25 -18.58 9.04
C PRO A 256 3.62 -18.44 10.51
N GLU A 257 2.65 -18.59 11.42
CA GLU A 257 2.86 -18.50 12.86
C GLU A 257 3.80 -19.60 13.41
N ASN A 258 3.95 -20.71 12.67
CA ASN A 258 4.80 -21.82 13.05
C ASN A 258 6.21 -21.75 12.44
N TRP A 259 6.47 -20.77 11.56
CA TRP A 259 7.76 -20.65 10.90
C TRP A 259 8.85 -20.22 11.88
N VAL A 260 10.05 -20.74 11.66
CA VAL A 260 11.24 -20.47 12.47
C VAL A 260 12.40 -20.20 11.54
N THR A 261 12.88 -18.97 11.57
CA THR A 261 13.97 -18.49 10.72
C THR A 261 15.03 -17.83 11.58
N GLU A 262 16.29 -18.22 11.39
CA GLU A 262 17.41 -17.47 11.95
C GLU A 262 17.79 -16.37 10.98
N VAL A 263 17.81 -15.13 11.44
CA VAL A 263 18.30 -13.99 10.68
C VAL A 263 19.73 -13.73 11.12
N CYS A 264 20.69 -13.81 10.18
CA CYS A 264 22.11 -13.80 10.49
C CYS A 264 22.83 -12.66 9.75
N LEU A 265 23.67 -11.95 10.49
CA LEU A 265 24.61 -10.96 9.98
C LEU A 265 26.03 -11.47 10.23
N PRO A 266 26.80 -11.82 9.17
CA PRO A 266 28.17 -12.25 9.34
C PRO A 266 29.05 -11.08 9.77
N VAL A 267 29.89 -11.29 10.79
CA VAL A 267 30.81 -10.27 11.30
C VAL A 267 32.02 -10.18 10.38
N ILE A 268 32.35 -8.97 9.94
CA ILE A 268 33.58 -8.66 9.20
C ILE A 268 34.61 -8.16 10.20
N GLY A 269 35.76 -8.83 10.24
CA GLY A 269 36.93 -8.46 11.06
C GLY A 269 37.81 -7.40 10.43
#